data_AF-A0A179DM22-F1
#
_entry.id   AF-A0A179DM22-F1
#
_cell.length_a   1.000
_cell.length_b   1.000
_cell.length_c   1.000
_cell.angle_alpha   90.00
_cell.angle_beta   90.00
_cell.angle_gamma   90.00
#
_symmetry.space_group_name_H-M   'P 1'
#
loop_
_entity.id
_entity.type
_entity.pdbx_description
1 polymer ?
#
loop_
_entity_poly.entity_id
_entity_poly.type
_entity_poly.pdbx_seq_one_letter_code
_entity_poly.pdbx_strand_id
1 'polypeptide(L)'
;MRHFTNDNGKLYVYDKIENRFYESSTENLFVQKDRNTFKNLVGENDDFVEKIYSEYDSYFAGVLTEITTKKIFDGKILKSLISLAYLSKWRVRQYDESFKMLKIFSALMTLVLVLKMKMKKD
;
A
#
# COMPACT_ATOMS: atom_id res chain seq x y z
N MET A 1 5.27 -2.21 20.44
CA MET A 1 5.20 -3.70 20.44
C MET A 1 5.68 -4.36 21.74
N ARG A 2 6.17 -3.62 22.75
CA ARG A 2 6.68 -4.17 24.03
C ARG A 2 5.74 -5.11 24.81
N HIS A 3 4.45 -5.15 24.48
CA HIS A 3 3.46 -6.03 25.14
C HIS A 3 2.97 -7.18 24.26
N PHE A 4 3.48 -7.30 23.03
CA PHE A 4 3.09 -8.35 22.09
C PHE A 4 4.26 -9.28 21.76
N THR A 5 5.50 -8.84 21.93
CA THR A 5 6.70 -9.64 21.64
C THR A 5 7.34 -10.21 22.90
N ASN A 6 7.98 -11.37 22.78
CA ASN A 6 8.90 -11.87 23.79
C ASN A 6 10.17 -10.99 23.89
N ASP A 7 11.06 -11.30 24.84
CA ASP A 7 12.29 -10.54 25.10
C ASP A 7 13.23 -10.46 23.89
N ASN A 8 13.09 -11.38 22.95
CA ASN A 8 13.85 -11.43 21.70
C ASN A 8 13.15 -10.69 20.54
N GLY A 9 12.06 -9.97 20.80
CA GLY A 9 11.31 -9.22 19.78
C GLY A 9 10.46 -10.08 18.84
N LYS A 10 10.21 -11.36 19.18
CA LYS A 10 9.41 -12.30 18.37
C LYS A 10 7.99 -12.46 18.89
N LEU A 11 7.07 -12.86 18.01
CA LEU A 11 5.68 -13.19 18.32
C LEU A 11 5.48 -14.70 18.31
N TYR A 12 4.64 -15.20 19.22
CA TYR A 12 4.07 -16.54 19.10
C TYR A 12 2.80 -16.46 18.25
N VAL A 13 2.83 -17.13 17.11
CA VAL A 13 1.69 -17.23 16.19
C VAL A 13 1.06 -18.60 16.33
N TYR A 14 -0.26 -18.63 16.42
CA TYR A 14 -1.03 -19.86 16.35
C TYR A 14 -1.53 -20.07 14.92
N ASP A 15 -1.06 -21.14 14.27
CA ASP A 15 -1.59 -21.61 13.00
C ASP A 15 -2.81 -22.50 13.25
N LYS A 16 -3.99 -22.05 12.81
CA LYS A 16 -5.24 -22.81 12.96
C LYS A 16 -5.36 -23.98 11.99
N ILE A 17 -4.67 -23.94 10.85
CA ILE A 17 -4.70 -24.98 9.81
C ILE A 17 -3.80 -26.13 10.25
N GLU A 18 -2.59 -25.80 10.73
CA GLU A 18 -1.59 -26.78 11.15
C GLU A 18 -1.66 -27.12 12.65
N ASN A 19 -2.58 -26.48 13.38
CA ASN A 19 -2.83 -26.68 14.81
C ASN A 19 -1.54 -26.59 15.66
N ARG A 20 -0.70 -25.58 15.39
CA ARG A 20 0.60 -25.42 16.06
C ARG A 20 0.94 -23.97 16.38
N PHE A 21 1.78 -23.79 17.40
CA PHE A 21 2.43 -22.52 17.70
C PHE A 21 3.80 -22.47 17.03
N TYR A 22 4.14 -21.32 16.45
CA TYR A 22 5.48 -21.06 15.92
C TYR A 22 5.93 -19.63 16.24
N GLU A 23 7.25 -19.43 16.31
CA GLU A 23 7.82 -18.09 16.48
C GLU A 23 7.97 -17.41 15.12
N SER A 24 7.54 -16.15 15.02
CA SER A 24 7.75 -15.34 13.83
C SER A 24 8.19 -13.93 14.19
N SER A 25 8.82 -13.24 13.23
CA SER A 25 9.19 -11.83 13.41
C SER A 25 7.94 -10.95 13.32
N THR A 26 7.96 -9.86 14.07
CA THR A 26 6.93 -8.80 14.01
C THR A 26 6.78 -8.24 12.62
N GLU A 27 7.87 -8.07 11.88
CA GLU A 27 7.85 -7.55 10.52
C GLU A 27 7.04 -8.43 9.57
N ASN A 28 7.04 -9.76 9.77
CA ASN A 28 6.31 -10.73 8.96
C ASN A 28 4.79 -10.68 9.13
N LEU A 29 4.30 -10.16 10.26
CA LEU A 29 2.88 -10.17 10.62
C LEU A 29 2.28 -8.77 10.65
N PHE A 30 3.06 -7.82 11.17
CA PHE A 30 2.72 -6.41 11.23
C PHE A 30 3.63 -5.67 10.28
N VAL A 31 3.06 -5.32 9.14
CA VAL A 31 3.72 -4.50 8.13
C VAL A 31 4.09 -3.15 8.75
N GLN A 32 5.29 -2.62 8.45
CA GLN A 32 5.74 -1.33 8.97
C GLN A 32 4.75 -0.22 8.61
N LYS A 33 4.42 0.64 9.58
CA LYS A 33 3.39 1.70 9.48
C LYS A 33 3.64 2.65 8.30
N ASP A 34 4.89 2.88 7.96
CA ASP A 34 5.37 3.79 6.91
C ASP A 34 5.69 3.10 5.59
N ARG A 35 5.48 1.77 5.48
CA ARG A 35 5.63 1.05 4.21
C ARG A 35 4.72 1.65 3.13
N ASN A 36 3.61 2.24 3.54
CA ASN A 36 2.55 2.74 2.67
C ASN A 36 2.51 4.28 2.55
N THR A 37 3.38 4.98 3.27
CA THR A 37 3.44 6.45 3.24
C THR A 37 4.51 6.95 2.27
N PHE A 38 4.28 8.13 1.71
CA PHE A 38 5.21 8.83 0.81
C PHE A 38 5.65 10.14 1.47
N LYS A 39 6.87 10.61 1.22
CA LYS A 39 7.29 11.90 1.75
C LYS A 39 6.57 13.03 1.03
N ASN A 40 5.93 13.92 1.77
CA ASN A 40 5.32 15.14 1.24
C ASN A 40 6.38 16.22 0.92
N LEU A 41 5.92 17.37 0.44
CA LEU A 41 6.73 18.54 0.08
C LEU A 41 7.60 19.08 1.23
N VAL A 42 7.24 18.76 2.49
CA VAL A 42 7.94 19.18 3.71
C VAL A 42 8.83 18.07 4.28
N GLY A 43 8.88 16.90 3.63
CA GLY A 43 9.72 15.77 4.01
C GLY A 43 9.10 14.82 5.04
N GLU A 44 7.85 15.06 5.44
CA GLU A 44 7.10 14.23 6.38
C GLU A 44 6.39 13.07 5.67
N ASN A 45 6.19 11.95 6.37
CA ASN A 45 5.45 10.82 5.84
C ASN A 45 3.95 11.18 5.75
N ASP A 46 3.42 11.18 4.53
CA ASP A 46 2.05 11.51 4.17
C ASP A 46 1.31 10.24 3.70
N ASP A 47 0.04 10.18 4.06
CA ASP A 47 -0.92 9.12 3.76
C ASP A 47 -1.61 9.32 2.40
N PHE A 48 -1.16 10.26 1.58
CA PHE A 48 -1.68 10.55 0.25
C PHE A 48 -1.97 9.29 -0.59
N VAL A 49 -1.04 8.34 -0.60
CA VAL A 49 -1.22 7.08 -1.33
C VAL A 49 -2.29 6.19 -0.69
N GLU A 50 -2.41 6.20 0.63
CA GLU A 50 -3.49 5.50 1.35
C GLU A 50 -4.86 6.12 1.06
N LYS A 51 -4.95 7.45 0.91
CA LYS A 51 -6.16 8.15 0.46
C LYS A 51 -6.55 7.77 -0.97
N ILE A 52 -5.60 7.80 -1.89
CA ILE A 52 -5.81 7.32 -3.27
C ILE A 52 -6.34 5.87 -3.25
N TYR A 53 -5.78 5.02 -2.39
CA TYR A 53 -6.28 3.66 -2.26
C TYR A 53 -7.69 3.58 -1.70
N SER A 54 -8.04 4.38 -0.70
CA SER A 54 -9.40 4.44 -0.18
C SER A 54 -10.43 4.81 -1.25
N GLU A 55 -10.05 5.73 -2.15
CA GLU A 55 -10.88 6.11 -3.30
C GLU A 55 -11.02 4.97 -4.30
N TYR A 56 -9.91 4.31 -4.64
CA TYR A 56 -9.94 3.15 -5.53
C TYR A 56 -10.70 1.96 -4.94
N ASP A 57 -10.54 1.68 -3.65
CA ASP A 57 -11.25 0.60 -2.95
C ASP A 57 -12.77 0.84 -3.02
N SER A 58 -13.20 2.08 -2.77
CA SER A 58 -14.61 2.49 -2.92
C SER A 58 -15.11 2.33 -4.37
N TYR A 59 -14.31 2.72 -5.36
CA TYR A 59 -14.63 2.54 -6.77
C TYR A 59 -14.76 1.07 -7.17
N PHE A 60 -13.80 0.24 -6.76
CA PHE A 60 -13.79 -1.18 -7.09
C PHE A 60 -14.83 -2.00 -6.32
N ALA A 61 -15.23 -1.57 -5.13
CA ALA A 61 -16.37 -2.15 -4.42
C ALA A 61 -17.67 -2.05 -5.25
N GLY A 62 -17.86 -0.92 -5.93
CA GLY A 62 -18.95 -0.74 -6.90
C GLY A 62 -18.85 -1.73 -8.05
N VAL A 63 -17.69 -1.81 -8.70
CA VAL A 63 -17.43 -2.74 -9.82
C VAL A 63 -17.67 -4.20 -9.41
N LEU A 64 -17.19 -4.61 -8.23
CA LEU A 64 -17.39 -5.96 -7.70
C LEU A 64 -18.87 -6.24 -7.44
N THR A 65 -19.62 -5.28 -6.91
CA THR A 65 -21.07 -5.41 -6.70
C THR A 65 -21.81 -5.61 -8.03
N GLU A 66 -21.39 -4.94 -9.10
CA GLU A 66 -21.97 -5.15 -10.44
C GLU A 66 -21.69 -6.56 -10.99
N ILE A 67 -20.49 -7.09 -10.76
CA ILE A 67 -20.14 -8.46 -11.14
C ILE A 67 -20.94 -9.48 -10.32
N THR A 68 -20.93 -9.37 -9.01
CA THR A 68 -21.47 -10.40 -8.11
C THR A 68 -22.99 -10.41 -8.10
N THR A 69 -23.61 -9.24 -8.15
CA THR A 69 -25.06 -9.09 -7.99
C THR A 69 -25.77 -8.96 -9.32
N LYS A 70 -25.24 -8.14 -10.24
CA LYS A 70 -25.89 -7.90 -11.55
C LYS A 70 -25.43 -8.91 -12.61
N LYS A 71 -24.39 -9.72 -12.34
CA LYS A 71 -23.76 -10.66 -13.27
C LYS A 71 -23.34 -10.01 -14.60
N ILE A 72 -23.03 -8.71 -14.55
CA ILE A 72 -22.55 -7.97 -15.70
C ILE A 72 -21.04 -8.15 -15.74
N PHE A 73 -20.54 -8.66 -16.87
CA PHE A 73 -19.12 -8.81 -17.11
C PHE A 73 -18.80 -8.32 -18.51
N ASP A 74 -18.45 -7.04 -18.60
CA ASP A 74 -18.11 -6.38 -19.86
C ASP A 74 -16.64 -5.97 -19.92
N GLY A 75 -16.20 -5.45 -21.07
CA GLY A 75 -14.82 -5.03 -21.26
C GLY A 75 -14.37 -3.88 -20.35
N LYS A 76 -15.31 -3.06 -19.83
CA LYS A 76 -15.01 -1.97 -18.90
C LYS A 76 -14.71 -2.53 -17.51
N ILE A 77 -15.53 -3.46 -17.05
CA ILE A 77 -15.32 -4.19 -15.80
C ILE A 77 -14.00 -4.96 -15.82
N LEU A 78 -13.67 -5.63 -16.93
CA LEU A 78 -12.39 -6.33 -17.07
C LEU A 78 -11.19 -5.37 -16.95
N LYS A 79 -11.24 -4.20 -17.60
CA LYS A 79 -10.20 -3.16 -17.47
C LYS A 79 -10.07 -2.65 -16.04
N SER A 80 -11.19 -2.47 -15.34
CA SER A 80 -11.19 -2.08 -13.93
C SER A 80 -10.55 -3.15 -13.05
N LEU A 81 -10.88 -4.43 -13.23
CA LEU A 81 -10.26 -5.53 -12.48
C LEU A 81 -8.75 -5.64 -12.72
N ILE A 82 -8.30 -5.48 -13.97
CA ILE A 82 -6.87 -5.45 -14.30
C ILE A 82 -6.19 -4.27 -13.60
N SER A 83 -6.81 -3.09 -13.64
CA SER A 83 -6.29 -1.89 -12.95
C SER A 83 -6.17 -2.10 -11.44
N LEU A 84 -7.20 -2.69 -10.81
CA LEU A 84 -7.16 -3.07 -9.39
C LEU A 84 -6.00 -4.04 -9.09
N ALA A 85 -5.80 -5.05 -9.94
CA ALA A 85 -4.74 -6.04 -9.75
C ALA A 85 -3.33 -5.41 -9.84
N TYR A 86 -3.13 -4.43 -10.72
CA TYR A 86 -1.87 -3.67 -10.76
C TYR A 86 -1.72 -2.74 -9.55
N LEU A 87 -2.81 -2.05 -9.19
CA LEU A 87 -2.82 -1.13 -8.07
C LEU A 87 -2.66 -1.82 -6.72
N SER A 88 -2.95 -3.11 -6.58
CA SER A 88 -2.79 -3.87 -5.33
C SER A 88 -1.39 -4.48 -5.13
N LYS A 89 -0.52 -4.43 -6.14
CA LYS A 89 0.84 -5.01 -6.08
C LYS A 89 1.73 -4.43 -4.97
N TRP A 90 1.52 -3.19 -4.56
CA TRP A 90 2.18 -2.59 -3.38
C TRP A 90 1.93 -3.35 -2.07
N ARG A 91 0.80 -4.08 -1.94
CA ARG A 91 0.54 -4.91 -0.75
C ARG A 91 1.35 -6.21 -0.76
N VAL A 92 1.93 -6.56 -1.90
CA VAL A 92 2.72 -7.77 -2.07
C VAL A 92 4.20 -7.43 -1.92
N ARG A 93 4.82 -7.99 -0.89
CA ARG A 93 6.24 -7.78 -0.53
C ARG A 93 7.22 -7.98 -1.68
N GLN A 94 6.91 -8.87 -2.62
CA GLN A 94 7.75 -9.14 -3.78
C GLN A 94 7.98 -7.89 -4.65
N TYR A 95 7.10 -6.89 -4.57
CA TYR A 95 7.22 -5.64 -5.35
C TYR A 95 7.79 -4.47 -4.53
N ASP A 96 8.24 -4.68 -3.29
CA ASP A 96 8.70 -3.60 -2.41
C ASP A 96 9.85 -2.80 -3.01
N GLU A 97 10.78 -3.45 -3.71
CA GLU A 97 11.89 -2.76 -4.39
C GLU A 97 11.41 -1.83 -5.52
N SER A 98 10.43 -2.27 -6.31
CA SER A 98 9.81 -1.43 -7.34
C SER A 98 9.10 -0.22 -6.71
N PHE A 99 8.48 -0.40 -5.54
CA PHE A 99 7.84 0.68 -4.79
C PHE A 99 8.83 1.64 -4.13
N LYS A 100 9.98 1.14 -3.63
CA LYS A 100 11.06 2.00 -3.13
C LYS A 100 11.57 2.95 -4.20
N MET A 101 11.78 2.45 -5.43
CA MET A 101 12.17 3.29 -6.57
C MET A 101 11.12 4.34 -6.90
N LEU A 102 9.84 3.98 -6.86
CA LEU A 102 8.71 4.90 -7.06
C LEU A 102 8.65 5.99 -5.97
N LYS A 103 8.95 5.66 -4.71
CA LYS A 103 9.04 6.64 -3.61
C LYS A 103 10.16 7.66 -3.85
N ILE A 104 11.33 7.20 -4.29
CA ILE A 104 12.47 8.07 -4.63
C ILE A 104 12.11 8.99 -5.80
N PHE A 105 11.51 8.43 -6.85
CA PHE A 105 11.09 9.20 -8.02
C PHE A 105 10.02 10.25 -7.67
N SER A 106 9.03 9.89 -6.86
CA SER A 106 8.01 10.81 -6.36
C SER A 106 8.62 11.96 -5.55
N ALA A 107 9.58 11.68 -4.66
CA ALA A 107 10.29 12.71 -3.90
C ALA A 107 11.10 13.65 -4.81
N LEU A 108 11.76 13.13 -5.85
CA LEU A 108 12.49 13.94 -6.83
C LEU A 108 11.57 14.83 -7.66
N MET A 109 10.45 14.30 -8.16
CA MET A 109 9.45 15.09 -8.90
C MET A 109 8.86 16.22 -8.05
N THR A 110 8.60 15.92 -6.78
CA THR A 110 8.14 16.87 -5.77
C THR A 110 9.15 18.00 -5.58
N LEU A 111 10.44 17.68 -5.44
CA LEU A 111 11.52 18.65 -5.36
C LEU A 111 11.63 19.54 -6.62
N VAL A 112 11.55 18.93 -7.81
CA VAL A 112 11.59 19.65 -9.09
C VAL A 112 10.43 20.64 -9.23
N LEU A 113 9.22 20.24 -8.80
CA LEU A 113 8.05 21.13 -8.80
C LEU A 113 8.25 22.33 -7.86
N VAL A 114 8.79 22.11 -6.65
CA VAL A 114 9.09 23.19 -5.71
C VAL A 114 10.11 24.17 -6.29
N LEU A 115 11.18 23.66 -6.90
CA LEU A 115 12.20 24.50 -7.55
C LEU A 115 11.60 25.34 -8.67
N LYS A 116 10.78 24.73 -9.55
CA LYS A 116 10.06 25.46 -10.60
C LYS A 116 9.11 26.53 -10.06
N MET A 117 8.45 26.28 -8.94
CA MET A 117 7.54 27.25 -8.31
C MET A 117 8.30 28.40 -7.65
N LYS A 118 9.49 28.16 -7.08
CA LYS A 118 10.36 29.23 -6.57
C LYS A 118 10.91 30.11 -7.69
N MET A 119 11.39 29.51 -8.79
CA MET A 119 11.93 30.25 -9.94
C MET A 119 10.91 31.08 -10.72
N LYS A 120 9.60 30.84 -10.54
CA LYS A 120 8.52 31.62 -11.17
C LYS A 120 8.07 32.83 -10.34
N LYS A 121 8.59 32.99 -9.12
CA LYS A 121 8.23 34.08 -8.21
C LYS A 121 9.24 35.24 -8.20
N ASP A 122 10.33 35.11 -8.96
CA ASP A 122 11.31 36.16 -9.26
C ASP A 122 11.13 36.65 -10.70
#